data_AF-A0A482XJX1-F1
#
_entry.id   AF-A0A482XJX1-F1
#
_cell.length_a   1.000
_cell.length_b   1.000
_cell.length_c   1.000
_cell.angle_alpha   90.00
_cell.angle_beta   90.00
_cell.angle_gamma   90.00
#
_symmetry.space_group_name_H-M   'P 1'
#
loop_
_entity.id
_entity.type
_entity.pdbx_description
1 polymer ?
#
loop_
_entity_poly.entity_id
_entity_poly.type
_entity_poly.pdbx_seq_one_letter_code
_entity_poly.pdbx_strand_id
1 'polypeptide(L)'
;MEIELVREQVKRLVSLSMWVSLQEGRREFELRKVPKWNKFWSKIQKRDPPDMKEKLDWERKFLHRLVLKFISRLESTPKEGEVSAGYIHYCERFLELMIDLEALLPTRRFFNTVMDDCHLVVRCYLSKMVEREDGNLFSK
;
A
#
# COMPACT_ATOMS: atom_id res chain seq x y z
N MET A 1 -13.49 -10.48 0.78
CA MET A 1 -13.45 -10.51 2.27
C MET A 1 -14.51 -11.43 2.89
N GLU A 2 -15.33 -12.16 2.14
CA GLU A 2 -16.48 -12.90 2.68
C GLU A 2 -16.08 -14.14 3.50
N ILE A 3 -15.09 -14.88 3.01
CA ILE A 3 -14.53 -16.06 3.67
C ILE A 3 -13.79 -15.63 4.96
N GLU A 4 -14.27 -16.11 6.11
CA GLU A 4 -13.77 -15.74 7.44
C GLU A 4 -12.27 -16.01 7.60
N LEU A 5 -11.80 -17.21 7.21
CA LEU A 5 -10.39 -17.58 7.31
C LEU A 5 -9.47 -16.58 6.59
N VAL A 6 -9.84 -16.15 5.39
CA VAL A 6 -9.08 -15.17 4.59
C VAL A 6 -9.18 -13.78 5.23
N ARG A 7 -10.39 -13.41 5.67
CA ARG A 7 -10.65 -12.11 6.29
C ARG A 7 -9.77 -11.88 7.52
N GLU A 8 -9.58 -12.89 8.35
CA GLU A 8 -8.74 -12.78 9.55
C GLU A 8 -7.25 -12.59 9.24
N GLN A 9 -6.77 -13.07 8.11
CA GLN A 9 -5.40 -12.80 7.67
C GLN A 9 -5.28 -11.38 7.10
N VAL A 10 -6.20 -11.00 6.19
CA VAL A 10 -6.16 -9.70 5.50
C VAL A 10 -6.35 -8.53 6.46
N LYS A 11 -7.22 -8.65 7.48
CA LYS A 11 -7.46 -7.60 8.49
C LYS A 11 -6.17 -7.09 9.13
N ARG A 12 -5.15 -7.95 9.29
CA ARG A 12 -3.86 -7.58 9.88
C ARG A 12 -3.07 -6.63 9.00
N LEU A 13 -3.26 -6.71 7.68
CA LEU A 13 -2.54 -5.93 6.67
C LEU A 13 -3.19 -4.57 6.39
N VAL A 14 -4.50 -4.42 6.65
CA VAL A 14 -5.29 -3.22 6.29
C VAL A 14 -5.94 -2.51 7.49
N SER A 15 -5.48 -2.79 8.71
CA SER A 15 -5.99 -2.14 9.93
C SER A 15 -5.19 -0.87 10.28
N LEU A 16 -5.68 -0.10 11.25
CA LEU A 16 -5.02 1.13 11.75
C LEU A 16 -3.54 0.91 12.11
N SER A 17 -3.13 -0.29 12.52
CA SER A 17 -1.72 -0.57 12.85
C SER A 17 -0.78 -0.44 11.66
N MET A 18 -1.28 -0.48 10.42
CA MET A 18 -0.45 -0.25 9.22
C MET A 18 0.14 1.16 9.17
N TRP A 19 -0.47 2.14 9.86
CA TRP A 19 0.04 3.51 9.95
C TRP A 19 1.39 3.64 10.67
N VAL A 20 1.95 2.54 11.19
CA VAL A 20 3.35 2.47 11.58
C VAL A 20 4.29 2.74 10.40
N SER A 21 3.84 2.54 9.16
CA SER A 21 4.62 2.83 7.96
C SER A 21 4.59 4.28 7.52
N LEU A 22 3.62 5.08 7.99
CA LEU A 22 3.51 6.49 7.65
C LEU A 22 4.66 7.29 8.27
N GLN A 23 5.02 8.39 7.60
CA GLN A 23 5.83 9.43 8.23
C GLN A 23 5.16 9.94 9.51
N GLU A 24 5.96 10.25 10.52
CA GLU A 24 5.45 10.67 11.84
C GLU A 24 4.52 11.89 11.75
N GLY A 25 4.94 12.93 11.01
CA GLY A 25 4.12 14.13 10.81
C GLY A 25 2.79 13.84 10.12
N ARG A 26 2.79 12.98 9.10
CA ARG A 26 1.56 12.56 8.40
C ARG A 26 0.64 11.78 9.34
N ARG A 27 1.18 10.81 10.08
CA ARG A 27 0.43 10.02 11.06
C ARG A 27 -0.23 10.89 12.12
N GLU A 28 0.51 11.81 12.71
CA GLU A 28 -0.03 12.72 13.71
C GLU A 28 -1.14 13.62 13.16
N PHE A 29 -0.95 14.14 11.95
CA PHE A 29 -1.95 14.95 11.28
C PHE A 29 -3.28 14.20 11.12
N GLU A 30 -3.24 12.95 10.64
CA GLU A 30 -4.45 12.15 10.47
C GLU A 30 -5.11 11.76 11.81
N LEU A 31 -4.30 11.42 12.82
CA LEU A 31 -4.81 11.09 14.15
C LEU A 31 -5.45 12.29 14.84
N ARG A 32 -4.99 13.52 14.59
CA ARG A 32 -5.61 14.76 15.11
C ARG A 32 -6.99 15.01 14.51
N LYS A 33 -7.22 14.67 13.22
CA LYS A 33 -8.54 14.79 12.57
C LYS A 33 -9.59 13.89 13.23
N VAL A 34 -9.18 12.73 13.74
CA VAL A 34 -10.08 11.76 14.39
C VAL A 34 -9.53 11.36 15.76
N PRO A 35 -9.80 12.16 16.83
CA PRO A 35 -9.24 11.92 18.16
C PRO A 35 -9.54 10.54 18.76
N LYS A 36 -10.61 9.87 18.32
CA LYS A 36 -10.92 8.49 18.71
C LYS A 36 -9.81 7.52 18.29
N TRP A 37 -9.17 7.74 17.14
CA TRP A 37 -8.09 6.88 16.64
C TRP A 37 -6.80 7.00 17.46
N ASN A 38 -6.51 8.16 18.05
CA ASN A 38 -5.38 8.31 18.99
C ASN A 38 -5.44 7.29 20.12
N LYS A 39 -6.63 7.11 20.72
CA LYS A 39 -6.81 6.12 21.80
C LYS A 39 -6.53 4.69 21.33
N PHE A 40 -6.93 4.33 20.12
CA PHE A 40 -6.65 3.01 19.55
C PHE A 40 -5.19 2.84 19.19
N TRP A 41 -4.56 3.88 18.61
CA TRP A 41 -3.14 3.90 18.28
C TRP A 41 -2.26 3.66 19.50
N SER A 42 -2.50 4.39 20.60
CA SER A 42 -1.77 4.18 21.86
C SER A 42 -1.95 2.77 22.43
N LYS A 43 -3.11 2.13 22.22
CA LYS A 43 -3.32 0.73 22.63
C LYS A 43 -2.54 -0.24 21.75
N ILE A 44 -2.51 -0.03 20.44
CA ILE A 44 -1.74 -0.85 19.49
C ILE A 44 -0.26 -0.85 19.91
N GLN A 45 0.31 0.32 20.20
CA GLN A 45 1.73 0.44 20.58
C GLN A 45 2.08 -0.27 21.89
N LYS A 46 1.12 -0.43 22.80
CA LYS A 46 1.34 -1.04 24.13
C LYS A 46 1.04 -2.54 24.19
N ARG A 47 0.27 -3.07 23.23
CA ARG A 47 -0.30 -4.43 23.30
C ARG A 47 0.59 -5.51 22.70
N ASP A 48 1.65 -5.13 21.99
CA ASP A 48 2.46 -6.10 21.25
C ASP A 48 3.34 -6.94 22.18
N PRO A 49 3.16 -8.28 22.19
CA PRO A 49 4.06 -9.17 22.90
C PRO A 49 5.48 -9.04 22.32
N PRO A 50 6.54 -9.00 23.16
CA PRO A 50 7.91 -8.84 22.69
C PRO A 50 8.34 -9.89 21.65
N ASP A 51 7.89 -11.13 21.82
CA ASP A 51 8.16 -12.30 20.95
C ASP A 51 7.47 -12.21 19.58
N MET A 52 6.35 -11.47 19.48
CA MET A 52 5.57 -11.33 18.24
C MET A 52 5.85 -10.00 17.52
N LYS A 53 6.63 -9.11 18.12
CA LYS A 53 6.82 -7.74 17.65
C LYS A 53 7.34 -7.66 16.21
N GLU A 54 8.33 -8.47 15.86
CA GLU A 54 8.92 -8.48 14.52
C GLU A 54 7.91 -8.94 13.46
N LYS A 55 7.20 -10.04 13.73
CA LYS A 55 6.16 -10.55 12.84
C LYS A 55 5.05 -9.51 12.62
N LEU A 56 4.59 -8.86 13.70
CA LEU A 56 3.55 -7.84 13.62
C LEU A 56 4.02 -6.60 12.87
N ASP A 57 5.26 -6.14 13.10
CA ASP A 57 5.84 -5.03 12.33
C ASP A 57 5.97 -5.36 10.84
N TRP A 58 6.35 -6.60 10.54
CA TRP A 58 6.39 -7.09 9.17
C TRP A 58 5.00 -7.04 8.52
N GLU A 59 3.98 -7.62 9.15
CA GLU A 59 2.60 -7.65 8.64
C GLU A 59 2.06 -6.22 8.41
N ARG A 60 2.26 -5.32 9.38
CA ARG A 60 1.77 -3.93 9.31
C ARG A 60 2.38 -3.12 8.18
N LYS A 61 3.64 -3.38 7.84
CA LYS A 61 4.38 -2.68 6.78
C LYS A 61 4.32 -3.41 5.44
N PHE A 62 3.62 -4.55 5.34
CA PHE A 62 3.62 -5.39 4.14
C PHE A 62 3.18 -4.62 2.89
N LEU A 63 1.99 -4.01 2.91
CA LEU A 63 1.46 -3.27 1.76
C LEU A 63 2.31 -2.05 1.43
N HIS A 64 2.78 -1.32 2.43
CA HIS A 64 3.70 -0.20 2.21
C HIS A 64 4.99 -0.64 1.50
N ARG A 65 5.64 -1.72 1.97
CA ARG A 65 6.84 -2.26 1.30
C ARG A 65 6.53 -2.76 -0.11
N LEU A 66 5.35 -3.34 -0.33
CA LEU A 66 4.91 -3.79 -1.65
C LEU A 66 4.77 -2.61 -2.61
N VAL A 67 4.18 -1.50 -2.15
CA VAL A 67 4.07 -0.24 -2.91
C VAL A 67 5.45 0.33 -3.23
N LEU A 68 6.34 0.43 -2.25
CA LEU A 68 7.71 0.93 -2.48
C LEU A 68 8.50 0.05 -3.46
N LYS A 69 8.36 -1.28 -3.35
CA LYS A 69 8.99 -2.23 -4.29
C LYS A 69 8.48 -2.04 -5.71
N PHE A 70 7.17 -1.81 -5.88
CA PHE A 70 6.60 -1.51 -7.19
C PHE A 70 7.14 -0.18 -7.73
N ILE A 71 7.10 0.90 -6.95
CA ILE A 71 7.58 2.23 -7.35
C ILE A 71 9.04 2.15 -7.80
N SER A 72 9.91 1.51 -7.02
CA SER A 72 11.32 1.38 -7.37
C SER A 72 11.55 0.66 -8.71
N ARG A 73 10.73 -0.35 -9.01
CA ARG A 73 10.80 -1.04 -10.32
C ARG A 73 10.26 -0.17 -11.43
N LEU A 74 9.12 0.48 -11.20
CA LEU A 74 8.47 1.36 -12.17
C LEU A 74 9.42 2.49 -12.59
N GLU A 75 10.11 3.11 -11.64
CA GLU A 75 11.07 4.19 -11.89
C GLU A 75 12.32 3.72 -12.65
N SER A 76 12.70 2.43 -12.53
CA SER A 76 13.80 1.85 -13.31
C SER A 76 13.40 1.42 -14.73
N THR A 77 12.12 1.56 -15.11
CA THR A 77 11.64 1.10 -16.42
C THR A 77 12.08 2.07 -17.51
N PRO A 78 12.80 1.61 -18.55
CA PRO A 78 13.21 2.48 -19.64
C PRO A 78 12.01 2.87 -20.50
N LYS A 79 12.06 4.07 -21.10
CA LYS A 79 11.04 4.52 -22.06
C LYS A 79 11.03 3.68 -23.34
N GLU A 80 12.21 3.37 -23.86
CA GLU A 80 12.40 2.64 -25.11
C GLU A 80 13.24 1.39 -24.86
N GLY A 81 13.16 0.42 -25.77
CA GLY A 81 13.84 -0.87 -25.65
C GLY A 81 12.96 -1.98 -25.06
N GLU A 82 13.51 -3.20 -25.08
CA GLU A 82 12.79 -4.40 -24.67
C GLU A 82 12.56 -4.42 -23.15
N VAL A 83 11.29 -4.60 -22.79
CA VAL A 83 10.86 -4.89 -21.43
C VAL A 83 10.08 -6.21 -21.50
N SER A 84 10.38 -7.14 -20.60
CA SER A 84 9.72 -8.44 -20.63
C SER A 84 8.20 -8.30 -20.45
N ALA A 85 7.41 -9.04 -21.23
CA ALA A 85 5.95 -9.03 -21.09
C ALA A 85 5.47 -9.38 -19.67
N GLY A 86 6.18 -10.29 -18.98
CA GLY A 86 5.88 -10.63 -17.58
C GLY A 86 6.02 -9.45 -16.61
N TYR A 87 6.91 -8.50 -16.89
CA TYR A 87 7.04 -7.27 -16.11
C TYR A 87 5.88 -6.31 -16.33
N ILE A 88 5.45 -6.15 -17.59
CA ILE A 88 4.28 -5.32 -17.94
C ILE A 88 3.04 -5.85 -17.21
N HIS A 89 2.81 -7.16 -17.27
CA HIS A 89 1.72 -7.80 -16.53
C HIS A 89 1.85 -7.63 -15.02
N TYR A 90 3.06 -7.65 -14.47
CA TYR A 90 3.26 -7.35 -13.05
C TYR A 90 2.77 -5.93 -12.71
N CYS A 91 3.07 -4.94 -13.55
CA CYS A 91 2.62 -3.55 -13.34
C CYS A 91 1.09 -3.43 -13.42
N GLU A 92 0.46 -4.07 -14.41
CA GLU A 92 -1.00 -4.10 -14.58
C GLU A 92 -1.68 -4.76 -13.39
N ARG A 93 -1.23 -5.95 -12.98
CA ARG A 93 -1.78 -6.69 -11.82
C ARG A 93 -1.55 -5.97 -10.50
N PHE A 94 -0.44 -5.24 -10.39
CA PHE A 94 -0.21 -4.40 -9.22
C PHE A 94 -1.27 -3.30 -9.13
N LEU A 95 -1.54 -2.57 -10.22
CA LEU A 95 -2.58 -1.53 -10.22
C LEU A 95 -3.97 -2.11 -9.98
N GLU A 96 -4.31 -3.26 -10.58
CA GLU A 96 -5.56 -3.99 -10.31
C GLU A 96 -5.73 -4.27 -8.81
N LEU A 97 -4.68 -4.77 -8.13
CA LEU A 97 -4.70 -4.97 -6.69
C LEU A 97 -4.92 -3.66 -5.92
N MET A 98 -4.28 -2.55 -6.32
CA MET A 98 -4.48 -1.24 -5.68
C MET A 98 -5.92 -0.76 -5.83
N ILE A 99 -6.49 -0.92 -7.03
CA ILE A 99 -7.89 -0.57 -7.33
C ILE A 99 -8.84 -1.40 -6.46
N ASP A 100 -8.66 -2.71 -6.38
CA ASP A 100 -9.50 -3.59 -5.57
C ASP A 100 -9.44 -3.24 -4.07
N LEU A 101 -8.25 -2.92 -3.56
CA LEU A 101 -8.07 -2.50 -2.18
C LEU A 101 -8.76 -1.15 -1.90
N GLU A 102 -8.73 -0.21 -2.85
CA GLU A 102 -9.36 1.11 -2.73
C GLU A 102 -10.88 1.09 -3.01
N ALA A 103 -11.37 0.10 -3.77
CA ALA A 103 -12.79 -0.01 -4.12
C ALA A 103 -13.67 -0.45 -2.94
N LEU A 104 -13.09 -1.09 -1.92
CA LEU A 104 -13.83 -1.63 -0.77
C LEU A 104 -13.47 -0.89 0.52
N LEU A 105 -14.48 -0.37 1.23
CA LEU A 105 -14.28 0.39 2.48
C LEU A 105 -13.41 -0.34 3.54
N PRO A 106 -13.56 -1.66 3.79
CA PRO A 106 -12.76 -2.35 4.82
C PRO A 106 -11.26 -2.39 4.56
N THR A 107 -10.85 -2.34 3.29
CA THR A 107 -9.43 -2.33 2.87
C THR A 107 -8.95 -0.90 2.66
N ARG A 108 -9.78 -0.04 2.07
CA ARG A 108 -9.49 1.37 1.79
C ARG A 108 -9.24 2.20 3.04
N ARG A 109 -10.04 2.00 4.10
CA ARG A 109 -10.16 2.92 5.24
C ARG A 109 -8.84 3.45 5.81
N PHE A 110 -7.83 2.59 5.93
CA PHE A 110 -6.52 2.96 6.45
C PHE A 110 -5.42 2.90 5.38
N PHE A 111 -5.61 2.05 4.36
CA PHE A 111 -4.65 1.89 3.27
C PHE A 111 -4.57 3.12 2.38
N ASN A 112 -5.69 3.80 2.12
CA ASN A 112 -5.74 5.00 1.27
C ASN A 112 -4.72 6.05 1.71
N THR A 113 -4.61 6.30 3.02
CA THR A 113 -3.61 7.24 3.57
C THR A 113 -2.18 6.78 3.31
N VAL A 114 -1.91 5.48 3.39
CA VAL A 114 -0.57 4.92 3.12
C VAL A 114 -0.23 5.03 1.63
N MET A 115 -1.18 4.74 0.75
CA MET A 115 -1.00 4.89 -0.70
C MET A 115 -0.72 6.35 -1.08
N ASP A 116 -1.45 7.29 -0.49
CA ASP A 116 -1.28 8.73 -0.69
C ASP A 116 0.08 9.23 -0.18
N ASP A 117 0.53 8.77 0.99
CA ASP A 117 1.86 9.09 1.55
C ASP A 117 3.02 8.57 0.68
N CYS A 118 2.80 7.50 -0.09
CA CYS A 118 3.76 7.02 -1.09
C CYS A 118 3.73 7.81 -2.41
N HIS A 119 2.73 8.68 -2.61
CA HIS A 119 2.47 9.40 -3.86
C HIS A 119 2.32 8.47 -5.07
N LEU A 120 1.75 7.28 -4.86
CA LEU A 120 1.73 6.20 -5.86
C LEU A 120 1.13 6.66 -7.20
N VAL A 121 -0.03 7.31 -7.16
CA VAL A 121 -0.75 7.76 -8.36
C VAL A 121 0.10 8.74 -9.17
N VAL A 122 0.67 9.75 -8.51
CA VAL A 122 1.53 10.75 -9.16
C VAL A 122 2.76 10.10 -9.79
N ARG A 123 3.41 9.17 -9.08
CA ARG A 123 4.57 8.44 -9.61
C ARG A 123 4.22 7.56 -10.80
N CYS A 124 3.01 6.98 -10.84
CA CYS A 124 2.54 6.22 -12.00
C CYS A 124 2.40 7.13 -13.22
N TYR A 125 1.74 8.29 -13.07
CA TYR A 125 1.57 9.25 -14.17
C TYR A 125 2.89 9.84 -14.69
N LEU A 126 3.89 10.01 -13.82
CA LEU A 126 5.20 10.53 -14.21
C LEU A 126 6.16 9.43 -14.72
N SER A 127 5.78 8.15 -14.60
CA SER A 127 6.63 7.05 -15.01
C SER A 127 6.76 6.96 -16.52
N LYS A 128 7.87 6.39 -17.02
CA LYS A 128 8.03 6.15 -18.45
C LYS A 128 7.12 5.06 -18.99
N MET A 129 6.51 4.25 -18.11
CA MET A 129 5.58 3.19 -18.48
C MET A 129 4.35 3.70 -19.25
N VAL A 130 3.82 4.88 -18.90
CA VAL A 130 2.64 5.45 -19.58
C VAL A 130 2.94 5.96 -21.00
N GLU A 131 4.22 6.21 -21.30
CA GLU A 131 4.68 6.67 -22.61
C GLU A 131 4.96 5.50 -23.57
N ARG A 132 4.91 4.24 -23.09
CA ARG A 132 5.24 3.06 -23.89
C ARG A 132 4.03 2.53 -24.65
N GLU A 133 4.25 2.06 -25.88
CA GLU A 133 3.19 1.42 -26.70
C GLU A 133 2.66 0.12 -26.06
N ASP A 134 3.54 -0.65 -25.42
CA ASP A 134 3.20 -1.89 -24.70
C ASP A 134 2.62 -1.62 -23.29
N GLY A 135 2.62 -0.36 -22.83
CA GLY A 135 2.08 0.10 -21.55
C GLY A 135 0.63 0.59 -21.60
N ASN A 136 -0.07 0.39 -22.72
CA ASN A 136 -1.41 0.95 -22.96
C ASN A 136 -2.50 0.54 -21.94
N LEU A 137 -2.41 -0.65 -21.33
CA LEU A 137 -3.37 -1.05 -20.29
C LEU A 137 -3.02 -0.43 -18.93
N PHE A 138 -1.74 -0.18 -18.67
CA PHE A 138 -1.27 0.47 -17.45
C PHE A 138 -1.72 1.94 -17.36
N SER A 139 -1.91 2.61 -18.51
CA SER A 139 -2.30 4.03 -18.58
C SER A 139 -3.81 4.27 -18.65
N LYS A 140 -4.64 3.21 -18.68
CA LYS A 140 -6.11 3.29 -18.74
C LYS A 140 -6.73 3.21 -17.35
#